data_AF-A0A849Z994-F1
#
_entry.id   AF-A0A849Z994-F1
#
_cell.length_a   1.000
_cell.length_b   1.000
_cell.length_c   1.000
_cell.angle_alpha   90.00
_cell.angle_beta   90.00
_cell.angle_gamma   90.00
#
_symmetry.space_group_name_H-M   'P 1'
#
loop_
_entity.id
_entity.type
_entity.pdbx_description
1 polymer ?
#
loop_
_entity_poly.entity_id
_entity_poly.type
_entity_poly.pdbx_seq_one_letter_code
_entity_poly.pdbx_strand_id
1 'polypeptide(L)'
;MHPTRMLLGTSILCACVMACEAPPEPQPLGQDSAELAWGAFPSDGPTTTSTPIGLALEMDQGAGVPLKLRSGQRFYINQIDMRASIDASVDEGVDGLDDEGDFKSLDWDHTTFEEESFVGQPNQDGSWSRRRFYRGADWMDAPSFFIVEQINAQGHLTTYPIIVGTGLEHLRTPLDSFFARRLRAIQWTNDCESPTSCEGATSFTEEALVELRYANGTNPNFVLQSGTTALRVRWTLKPTSPYVIPVEQVADPEFDYGFDMDLVTVTPPGPDGFYAPGESVTFQFTLMDGSGTPLHPPGVMPSYNDVISGADESGIQYYRAFSEPFATYYRRKHREKQLMLAVMGPIQNNRPIRSVVDIFQSIDFSTGIVTAGTQTADGIFGAVTGIPSFLVTLGGPAFWDLPSTDTWTFTIPPDSAPGTYYAVLKGRRTYLGQDIPKSTVLEFQVGSATPTAPHMTTGKCNNCHQGGGSFDRSLHGLDERSACTTCHAPLNFELEGPVYVRSHFIHSRSNRYDEPLHKCKNCHLDKPSIQRTSKSACLSCHTSYPADHVAAYGPVTNMYVGGGDESFQQCSTACHTNHPGSGF
;
A
#
# COMPACT_ATOMS: atom_id res chain seq x y z
N MET A 1 -30.60 -40.98 69.91
CA MET A 1 -31.79 -41.32 69.11
C MET A 1 -31.33 -41.76 67.72
N HIS A 2 -32.18 -42.50 67.00
CA HIS A 2 -32.01 -43.00 65.63
C HIS A 2 -32.48 -41.93 64.60
N PRO A 3 -32.26 -42.06 63.26
CA PRO A 3 -31.14 -42.74 62.55
C PRO A 3 -30.78 -42.17 61.12
N THR A 4 -29.88 -42.90 60.41
CA THR A 4 -29.84 -43.16 58.93
C THR A 4 -29.52 -42.03 57.92
N ARG A 5 -29.05 -42.23 56.66
CA ARG A 5 -28.38 -43.27 55.79
C ARG A 5 -28.03 -42.54 54.45
N MET A 6 -27.23 -42.98 53.45
CA MET A 6 -26.28 -44.07 53.11
C MET A 6 -25.21 -43.44 52.13
N LEU A 7 -24.02 -43.95 51.77
CA LEU A 7 -23.45 -45.28 51.47
C LEU A 7 -23.62 -45.75 49.99
N LEU A 8 -22.57 -46.42 49.46
CA LEU A 8 -22.26 -46.85 48.07
C LEU A 8 -21.67 -45.74 47.16
N GLY A 9 -20.67 -45.98 46.30
CA GLY A 9 -20.07 -47.25 45.81
C GLY A 9 -20.44 -47.48 44.34
N THR A 10 -19.55 -47.78 43.39
CA THR A 10 -18.64 -48.94 43.42
C THR A 10 -17.45 -48.81 42.46
N SER A 11 -16.34 -49.42 42.86
CA SER A 11 -15.09 -49.71 42.14
C SER A 11 -15.21 -50.26 40.71
N ILE A 12 -14.20 -50.00 39.87
CA ILE A 12 -13.69 -50.97 38.88
C ILE A 12 -12.17 -51.06 39.04
N LEU A 13 -11.66 -52.27 39.24
CA LEU A 13 -10.23 -52.58 39.27
C LEU A 13 -10.07 -54.04 38.84
N CYS A 14 -9.52 -54.28 37.65
CA CYS A 14 -9.04 -55.59 37.24
C CYS A 14 -8.00 -55.44 36.12
N ALA A 15 -6.84 -56.07 36.29
CA ALA A 15 -5.82 -56.16 35.26
C ALA A 15 -5.68 -57.62 34.81
N CYS A 16 -5.65 -57.84 33.50
CA CYS A 16 -5.30 -59.12 32.90
C CYS A 16 -4.15 -58.88 31.91
N VAL A 17 -3.07 -59.67 32.04
CA VAL A 17 -1.87 -59.54 31.21
C VAL A 17 -1.67 -60.85 30.43
N MET A 18 -1.86 -60.83 29.12
CA MET A 18 -1.34 -61.85 28.20
C MET A 18 -0.93 -61.24 26.84
N ALA A 19 0.38 -61.36 26.59
CA ALA A 19 1.19 -61.31 25.37
C ALA A 19 0.58 -61.13 23.94
N CYS A 20 1.46 -60.61 23.06
CA CYS A 20 1.43 -60.62 21.58
C CYS A 20 0.32 -59.79 20.91
N GLU A 21 0.58 -58.77 20.09
CA GLU A 21 1.82 -58.28 19.44
C GLU A 21 1.99 -56.76 19.63
N ALA A 22 3.17 -56.23 19.32
CA ALA A 22 3.33 -54.78 19.20
C ALA A 22 2.69 -54.29 17.89
N PRO A 23 1.85 -53.23 17.89
CA PRO A 23 1.50 -52.57 16.64
C PRO A 23 2.77 -52.04 15.97
N PRO A 24 2.83 -51.99 14.62
CA PRO A 24 3.98 -51.39 13.94
C PRO A 24 4.17 -49.96 14.42
N GLU A 25 5.42 -49.56 14.65
CA GLU A 25 5.73 -48.18 14.98
C GLU A 25 5.13 -47.25 13.91
N PRO A 26 4.44 -46.17 14.29
CA PRO A 26 4.03 -45.17 13.32
C PRO A 26 5.31 -44.62 12.70
N GLN A 27 5.57 -44.96 11.43
CA GLN A 27 6.79 -44.52 10.76
C GLN A 27 6.86 -42.99 10.86
N PRO A 28 8.01 -42.42 11.28
CA PRO A 28 8.19 -40.99 11.21
C PRO A 28 8.21 -40.61 9.72
N LEU A 29 7.07 -40.16 9.21
CA LEU A 29 6.97 -39.41 7.96
C LEU A 29 7.62 -38.05 8.18
N GLY A 30 8.96 -38.09 8.22
CA GLY A 30 9.81 -36.92 8.28
C GLY A 30 9.72 -36.15 6.96
N GLN A 31 8.73 -35.27 6.87
CA GLN A 31 9.10 -33.92 6.49
C GLN A 31 9.80 -33.32 7.71
N ASP A 32 11.12 -33.12 7.61
CA ASP A 32 11.87 -32.42 8.65
C ASP A 32 11.23 -31.05 8.87
N SER A 33 11.10 -30.64 10.14
CA SER A 33 10.61 -29.29 10.47
C SER A 33 11.54 -28.17 9.97
N ALA A 34 12.71 -28.52 9.43
CA ALA A 34 13.61 -27.66 8.67
C ALA A 34 13.17 -27.38 7.22
N GLU A 35 12.27 -28.17 6.60
CA GLU A 35 11.71 -27.83 5.27
C GLU A 35 10.74 -26.63 5.32
N LEU A 36 10.36 -26.16 6.51
CA LEU A 36 9.62 -24.91 6.71
C LEU A 36 10.56 -23.69 6.76
N ALA A 37 11.58 -23.69 5.89
CA ALA A 37 12.46 -22.56 5.66
C ALA A 37 11.78 -21.53 4.75
N TRP A 38 11.12 -20.54 5.35
CA TRP A 38 10.47 -19.44 4.64
C TRP A 38 11.52 -18.57 3.93
N GLY A 39 11.45 -18.52 2.60
CA GLY A 39 12.43 -17.82 1.76
C GLY A 39 12.36 -16.28 1.89
N ALA A 40 13.23 -15.61 1.13
CA ALA A 40 13.08 -14.18 0.89
C ALA A 40 11.68 -13.89 0.29
N PHE A 41 11.09 -12.74 0.66
CA PHE A 41 9.94 -12.18 -0.03
C PHE A 41 10.26 -10.73 -0.43
N PRO A 42 10.17 -10.37 -1.73
CA PRO A 42 10.02 -11.28 -2.87
C PRO A 42 11.17 -12.31 -2.93
N SER A 43 11.00 -13.39 -3.69
CA SER A 43 12.08 -14.34 -3.94
C SER A 43 13.07 -13.73 -4.92
N ASP A 44 14.29 -13.42 -4.47
CA ASP A 44 15.34 -12.87 -5.33
C ASP A 44 15.86 -13.94 -6.30
N GLY A 45 16.01 -13.57 -7.58
CA GLY A 45 16.55 -14.46 -8.62
C GLY A 45 15.53 -15.46 -9.23
N PRO A 46 16.02 -16.33 -10.13
CA PRO A 46 15.19 -17.28 -10.89
C PRO A 46 14.30 -18.17 -10.00
N THR A 47 13.02 -18.26 -10.33
CA THR A 47 12.06 -19.08 -9.57
C THR A 47 11.88 -20.46 -10.19
N THR A 48 11.66 -21.45 -9.32
CA THR A 48 11.32 -22.82 -9.71
C THR A 48 9.99 -23.20 -9.07
N THR A 49 9.41 -24.35 -9.45
CA THR A 49 8.17 -24.84 -8.82
C THR A 49 8.28 -25.10 -7.31
N SER A 50 9.49 -25.19 -6.74
CA SER A 50 9.69 -25.27 -5.28
C SER A 50 9.73 -23.90 -4.59
N THR A 51 10.01 -22.81 -5.30
CA THR A 51 10.07 -21.44 -4.77
C THR A 51 8.68 -21.00 -4.28
N PRO A 52 8.50 -20.62 -3.00
CA PRO A 52 7.20 -20.15 -2.51
C PRO A 52 6.83 -18.78 -3.09
N ILE A 53 5.75 -18.72 -3.87
CA ILE A 53 5.24 -17.47 -4.46
C ILE A 53 4.06 -16.94 -3.63
N GLY A 54 4.12 -15.65 -3.27
CA GLY A 54 3.07 -14.98 -2.52
C GLY A 54 1.88 -14.57 -3.38
N LEU A 55 0.72 -15.21 -3.18
CA LEU A 55 -0.49 -14.96 -3.95
C LEU A 55 -1.31 -13.76 -3.45
N ALA A 56 -1.88 -13.05 -4.42
CA ALA A 56 -2.96 -12.11 -4.26
C ALA A 56 -4.31 -12.77 -4.58
N LEU A 57 -5.22 -12.78 -3.60
CA LEU A 57 -6.63 -13.08 -3.82
C LEU A 57 -7.41 -11.77 -3.83
N GLU A 58 -8.25 -11.57 -4.84
CA GLU A 58 -9.07 -10.37 -4.99
C GLU A 58 -10.52 -10.76 -5.26
N MET A 59 -11.45 -10.13 -4.52
CA MET A 59 -12.88 -10.25 -4.74
C MET A 59 -13.51 -8.86 -4.84
N ASP A 60 -14.33 -8.67 -5.87
CA ASP A 60 -14.91 -7.39 -6.24
C ASP A 60 -16.40 -7.56 -6.56
N GLN A 61 -17.26 -6.75 -5.93
CA GLN A 61 -18.73 -6.81 -6.06
C GLN A 61 -19.32 -8.23 -5.95
N GLY A 62 -18.84 -9.01 -4.98
CA GLY A 62 -19.28 -10.40 -4.76
C GLY A 62 -18.66 -11.45 -5.69
N ALA A 63 -17.88 -11.06 -6.71
CA ALA A 63 -17.22 -11.96 -7.65
C ALA A 63 -15.73 -12.16 -7.31
N GLY A 64 -15.18 -13.34 -7.58
CA GLY A 64 -13.74 -13.58 -7.49
C GLY A 64 -13.03 -13.17 -8.78
N VAL A 65 -11.99 -12.34 -8.69
CA VAL A 65 -11.19 -11.92 -9.85
C VAL A 65 -10.36 -13.11 -10.36
N PRO A 66 -10.44 -13.49 -11.65
CA PRO A 66 -9.73 -14.65 -12.18
C PRO A 66 -8.20 -14.59 -12.02
N LEU A 67 -7.59 -15.74 -11.76
CA LEU A 67 -6.14 -15.89 -11.61
C LEU A 67 -5.56 -16.83 -12.69
N LYS A 68 -4.57 -16.37 -13.44
CA LYS A 68 -3.59 -17.25 -14.09
C LYS A 68 -2.52 -17.62 -13.06
N LEU A 69 -2.09 -18.87 -12.97
CA LEU A 69 -1.05 -19.37 -12.06
C LEU A 69 -0.11 -20.34 -12.80
N ARG A 70 1.20 -20.35 -12.51
CA ARG A 70 2.08 -21.40 -13.07
C ARG A 70 1.70 -22.78 -12.51
N SER A 71 1.56 -23.77 -13.40
CA SER A 71 1.20 -25.14 -13.03
C SER A 71 2.27 -25.80 -12.15
N GLY A 72 1.84 -26.53 -11.12
CA GLY A 72 2.74 -27.22 -10.17
C GLY A 72 3.58 -26.30 -9.27
N GLN A 73 3.42 -24.97 -9.33
CA GLN A 73 4.15 -24.00 -8.52
C GLN A 73 3.72 -24.03 -7.05
N ARG A 74 4.69 -23.80 -6.15
CA ARG A 74 4.44 -23.61 -4.72
C ARG A 74 4.00 -22.19 -4.40
N PHE A 75 2.95 -22.06 -3.60
CA PHE A 75 2.28 -20.81 -3.25
C PHE A 75 2.01 -20.69 -1.75
N TYR A 76 1.85 -19.46 -1.27
CA TYR A 76 1.18 -19.13 0.00
C TYR A 76 0.27 -17.92 -0.19
N ILE A 77 -0.69 -17.71 0.71
CA ILE A 77 -1.54 -16.51 0.65
C ILE A 77 -0.79 -15.31 1.22
N ASN A 78 -0.49 -14.31 0.38
CA ASN A 78 0.25 -13.11 0.74
C ASN A 78 -0.66 -11.90 0.96
N GLN A 79 -1.69 -11.77 0.12
CA GLN A 79 -2.71 -10.73 0.28
C GLN A 79 -4.12 -11.23 -0.03
N ILE A 80 -5.09 -10.68 0.70
CA ILE A 80 -6.52 -10.80 0.43
C ILE A 80 -7.07 -9.38 0.36
N ASP A 81 -7.65 -9.02 -0.79
CA ASP A 81 -8.44 -7.80 -0.97
C ASP A 81 -9.89 -8.18 -1.28
N MET A 82 -10.83 -7.54 -0.58
CA MET A 82 -12.25 -7.60 -0.89
C MET A 82 -12.81 -6.17 -0.92
N ARG A 83 -13.72 -5.91 -1.84
CA ARG A 83 -14.66 -4.78 -1.72
C ARG A 83 -16.03 -5.12 -2.28
N ALA A 84 -17.02 -4.42 -1.78
CA ALA A 84 -18.28 -4.21 -2.46
C ALA A 84 -18.76 -2.78 -2.21
N SER A 85 -19.56 -2.25 -3.13
CA SER A 85 -20.19 -0.94 -2.98
C SER A 85 -21.60 -0.93 -3.53
N ILE A 86 -22.43 -0.08 -2.94
CA ILE A 86 -23.79 0.23 -3.39
C ILE A 86 -23.90 1.73 -3.63
N ASP A 87 -24.82 2.15 -4.50
CA ASP A 87 -25.12 3.56 -4.72
C ASP A 87 -26.42 3.92 -4.01
N ALA A 88 -26.37 4.99 -3.21
CA ALA A 88 -27.48 5.51 -2.42
C ALA A 88 -27.87 6.93 -2.88
N SER A 89 -29.09 7.34 -2.55
CA SER A 89 -29.67 8.64 -2.97
C SER A 89 -29.92 9.62 -1.82
N VAL A 90 -29.49 9.25 -0.61
CA VAL A 90 -29.62 10.00 0.64
C VAL A 90 -28.35 9.87 1.46
N ASP A 91 -28.08 10.84 2.35
CA ASP A 91 -26.94 10.79 3.27
C ASP A 91 -27.27 9.88 4.48
N GLU A 92 -27.28 8.56 4.27
CA GLU A 92 -27.47 7.51 5.30
C GLU A 92 -26.14 6.90 5.79
N GLY A 93 -25.02 7.57 5.52
CA GLY A 93 -23.69 7.18 5.98
C GLY A 93 -23.18 5.92 5.28
N VAL A 94 -23.37 4.78 5.94
CA VAL A 94 -22.99 3.44 5.45
C VAL A 94 -24.06 2.39 5.83
N ASP A 95 -25.25 2.85 6.24
CA ASP A 95 -26.29 2.00 6.84
C ASP A 95 -26.92 1.07 5.78
N GLY A 96 -26.92 1.46 4.50
CA GLY A 96 -27.42 0.64 3.40
C GLY A 96 -26.62 -0.66 3.18
N LEU A 97 -25.36 -0.71 3.63
CA LEU A 97 -24.51 -1.91 3.55
C LEU A 97 -24.91 -3.04 4.52
N ASP A 98 -25.87 -2.80 5.44
CA ASP A 98 -26.51 -3.84 6.25
C ASP A 98 -27.68 -4.54 5.51
N ASP A 99 -28.38 -3.83 4.61
CA ASP A 99 -29.49 -4.37 3.81
C ASP A 99 -29.08 -4.83 2.39
N GLU A 100 -28.04 -4.21 1.81
CA GLU A 100 -27.68 -4.34 0.38
C GLU A 100 -26.21 -4.72 0.08
N GLY A 101 -25.94 -5.04 -1.19
CA GLY A 101 -24.62 -5.45 -1.66
C GLY A 101 -24.17 -6.82 -1.12
N ASP A 102 -22.85 -6.95 -0.91
CA ASP A 102 -22.20 -8.20 -0.48
C ASP A 102 -21.95 -8.27 1.04
N PHE A 103 -22.05 -7.16 1.79
CA PHE A 103 -21.69 -7.13 3.22
C PHE A 103 -22.90 -7.23 4.18
N LYS A 104 -24.13 -7.19 3.66
CA LYS A 104 -25.45 -7.32 4.32
C LYS A 104 -25.81 -8.60 5.10
N SER A 105 -24.79 -9.27 5.63
CA SER A 105 -24.92 -10.50 6.43
C SER A 105 -23.82 -10.58 7.49
N LEU A 106 -23.20 -9.43 7.74
CA LEU A 106 -22.18 -9.18 8.74
C LEU A 106 -22.80 -8.34 9.85
N ASP A 107 -22.17 -8.34 11.02
CA ASP A 107 -22.68 -7.63 12.18
C ASP A 107 -22.26 -6.15 12.13
N TRP A 108 -23.19 -5.28 11.74
CA TRP A 108 -22.97 -3.82 11.60
C TRP A 108 -23.28 -3.03 12.87
N ASP A 109 -23.70 -3.68 13.96
CA ASP A 109 -23.84 -3.02 15.28
C ASP A 109 -22.52 -2.36 15.69
N HIS A 110 -22.63 -1.25 16.42
CA HIS A 110 -21.51 -0.37 16.84
C HIS A 110 -20.75 0.38 15.72
N THR A 111 -21.27 0.42 14.48
CA THR A 111 -20.70 1.28 13.42
C THR A 111 -20.66 2.76 13.83
N THR A 112 -19.47 3.36 13.81
CA THR A 112 -19.22 4.77 14.15
C THR A 112 -18.54 5.52 13.02
N PHE A 113 -18.97 6.76 12.79
CA PHE A 113 -18.23 7.76 12.02
C PHE A 113 -16.93 8.13 12.74
N GLU A 114 -15.82 8.16 12.01
CA GLU A 114 -14.49 8.49 12.52
C GLU A 114 -14.07 9.92 12.14
N GLU A 115 -13.90 10.15 10.84
CA GLU A 115 -13.29 11.35 10.25
C GLU A 115 -13.80 11.56 8.81
N GLU A 116 -13.63 12.77 8.27
CA GLU A 116 -13.92 13.06 6.86
C GLU A 116 -12.89 13.96 6.16
N SER A 117 -12.91 13.92 4.83
CA SER A 117 -12.07 14.72 3.93
C SER A 117 -12.88 15.05 2.68
N PHE A 118 -12.93 16.33 2.32
CA PHE A 118 -13.20 16.71 0.94
C PHE A 118 -12.00 16.34 0.05
N VAL A 119 -12.25 16.05 -1.22
CA VAL A 119 -11.23 15.87 -2.25
C VAL A 119 -10.76 17.25 -2.71
N GLY A 120 -9.45 17.46 -2.83
CA GLY A 120 -8.85 18.79 -3.05
C GLY A 120 -9.05 19.38 -4.46
N GLN A 121 -9.71 18.66 -5.37
CA GLN A 121 -10.01 19.09 -6.73
C GLN A 121 -11.48 18.79 -7.08
N PRO A 122 -12.11 19.59 -7.95
CA PRO A 122 -13.46 19.31 -8.44
C PRO A 122 -13.46 18.10 -9.38
N ASN A 123 -14.65 17.50 -9.50
CA ASN A 123 -14.97 16.46 -10.47
C ASN A 123 -15.06 17.07 -11.90
N GLN A 124 -15.14 16.23 -12.94
CA GLN A 124 -15.13 16.68 -14.34
C GLN A 124 -16.33 17.57 -14.75
N ASP A 125 -17.42 17.52 -14.00
CA ASP A 125 -18.61 18.36 -14.17
C ASP A 125 -18.58 19.67 -13.35
N GLY A 126 -17.54 19.86 -12.51
CA GLY A 126 -17.40 21.01 -11.61
C GLY A 126 -17.99 20.82 -10.21
N SER A 127 -18.61 19.67 -9.92
CA SER A 127 -19.01 19.29 -8.55
C SER A 127 -17.79 18.91 -7.69
N TRP A 128 -18.01 18.63 -6.41
CA TRP A 128 -16.96 18.20 -5.48
C TRP A 128 -17.27 16.84 -4.86
N SER A 129 -16.23 16.13 -4.47
CA SER A 129 -16.34 14.83 -3.80
C SER A 129 -15.94 14.92 -2.32
N ARG A 130 -16.72 14.28 -1.43
CA ARG A 130 -16.40 14.08 0.00
C ARG A 130 -16.27 12.59 0.29
N ARG A 131 -15.30 12.23 1.13
CA ARG A 131 -15.09 10.88 1.66
C ARG A 131 -15.18 10.89 3.19
N ARG A 132 -16.14 10.14 3.74
CA ARG A 132 -16.29 9.87 5.18
C ARG A 132 -15.86 8.46 5.50
N PHE A 133 -15.34 8.24 6.70
CA PHE A 133 -14.79 6.94 7.10
C PHE A 133 -15.46 6.40 8.36
N TYR A 134 -15.74 5.09 8.36
CA TYR A 134 -16.48 4.40 9.40
C TYR A 134 -15.72 3.17 9.91
N ARG A 135 -15.90 2.88 11.21
CA ARG A 135 -15.27 1.77 11.98
C ARG A 135 -16.26 1.25 13.02
N GLY A 136 -15.80 0.38 13.92
CA GLY A 136 -16.54 0.00 15.12
C GLY A 136 -17.55 -1.13 14.92
N ALA A 137 -18.03 -1.35 13.68
CA ALA A 137 -18.89 -2.47 13.32
C ALA A 137 -18.32 -3.79 13.86
N ASP A 138 -19.14 -4.59 14.55
CA ASP A 138 -18.69 -5.83 15.20
C ASP A 138 -17.96 -6.77 14.21
N TRP A 139 -18.35 -6.79 12.92
CA TRP A 139 -17.65 -7.58 11.89
C TRP A 139 -16.21 -7.15 11.60
N MET A 140 -15.85 -5.88 11.85
CA MET A 140 -14.52 -5.33 11.59
C MET A 140 -13.49 -5.73 12.66
N ASP A 141 -13.95 -5.95 13.90
CA ASP A 141 -13.11 -6.37 15.04
C ASP A 141 -13.28 -7.87 15.40
N ALA A 142 -14.31 -8.55 14.87
CA ALA A 142 -14.57 -9.97 15.12
C ALA A 142 -13.42 -10.90 14.66
N PRO A 143 -12.83 -11.72 15.58
CA PRO A 143 -11.82 -12.71 15.23
C PRO A 143 -12.35 -13.70 14.19
N SER A 144 -11.75 -13.70 13.00
CA SER A 144 -12.29 -14.43 11.84
C SER A 144 -11.20 -15.03 10.94
N PHE A 145 -11.60 -15.88 10.00
CA PHE A 145 -10.69 -16.62 9.13
C PHE A 145 -11.19 -16.68 7.69
N PHE A 146 -10.25 -16.69 6.75
CA PHE A 146 -10.48 -17.09 5.37
C PHE A 146 -10.04 -18.55 5.18
N ILE A 147 -10.96 -19.35 4.63
CA ILE A 147 -10.75 -20.74 4.25
C ILE A 147 -10.70 -20.77 2.72
N VAL A 148 -9.55 -21.14 2.16
CA VAL A 148 -9.30 -21.20 0.72
C VAL A 148 -9.28 -22.68 0.29
N GLU A 149 -10.39 -23.09 -0.32
CA GLU A 149 -10.65 -24.44 -0.82
C GLU A 149 -10.20 -24.56 -2.29
N GLN A 150 -9.27 -25.46 -2.62
CA GLN A 150 -9.01 -25.79 -4.03
C GLN A 150 -10.13 -26.67 -4.58
N ILE A 151 -10.75 -26.28 -5.70
CA ILE A 151 -11.87 -27.02 -6.30
C ILE A 151 -11.71 -27.30 -7.80
N ASN A 152 -12.31 -28.39 -8.24
CA ASN A 152 -12.42 -28.75 -9.66
C ASN A 152 -13.67 -28.16 -10.33
N ALA A 153 -13.87 -28.44 -11.62
CA ALA A 153 -14.99 -27.94 -12.41
C ALA A 153 -16.38 -28.45 -11.95
N GLN A 154 -16.44 -29.46 -11.08
CA GLN A 154 -17.67 -29.94 -10.44
C GLN A 154 -17.86 -29.35 -9.03
N GLY A 155 -16.98 -28.45 -8.59
CA GLY A 155 -17.02 -27.83 -7.26
C GLY A 155 -16.56 -28.75 -6.12
N HIS A 156 -16.02 -29.93 -6.42
CA HIS A 156 -15.47 -30.85 -5.44
C HIS A 156 -14.06 -30.39 -5.01
N LEU A 157 -13.72 -30.61 -3.74
CA LEU A 157 -12.38 -30.35 -3.21
C LEU A 157 -11.34 -31.25 -3.92
N THR A 158 -10.21 -30.66 -4.30
CA THR A 158 -9.07 -31.41 -4.87
C THR A 158 -7.98 -31.72 -3.84
N THR A 159 -7.90 -30.94 -2.76
CA THR A 159 -7.01 -31.16 -1.60
C THR A 159 -7.55 -30.47 -0.35
N TYR A 160 -6.83 -30.52 0.77
CA TYR A 160 -7.18 -29.83 2.01
C TYR A 160 -7.21 -28.30 1.84
N PRO A 161 -8.10 -27.59 2.56
CA PRO A 161 -8.17 -26.14 2.50
C PRO A 161 -7.00 -25.47 3.24
N ILE A 162 -6.59 -24.32 2.72
CA ILE A 162 -5.70 -23.38 3.41
C ILE A 162 -6.54 -22.51 4.35
N ILE A 163 -6.06 -22.22 5.56
CA ILE A 163 -6.73 -21.33 6.51
C ILE A 163 -5.78 -20.21 6.90
N VAL A 164 -6.23 -18.95 6.78
CA VAL A 164 -5.51 -17.76 7.24
C VAL A 164 -6.43 -16.86 8.07
N GLY A 165 -5.92 -16.34 9.20
CA GLY A 165 -6.69 -15.45 10.08
C GLY A 165 -6.81 -14.03 9.53
N THR A 166 -7.91 -13.34 9.82
CA THR A 166 -8.08 -11.91 9.51
C THR A 166 -7.18 -11.03 10.39
N GLY A 167 -6.77 -11.53 11.57
CA GLY A 167 -6.05 -10.76 12.58
C GLY A 167 -7.04 -10.05 13.50
N LEU A 168 -6.60 -8.96 14.13
CA LEU A 168 -7.45 -8.04 14.92
C LEU A 168 -7.00 -6.60 14.64
N GLU A 169 -7.92 -5.65 14.67
CA GLU A 169 -7.61 -4.22 14.46
C GLU A 169 -6.68 -3.68 15.55
N HIS A 170 -6.79 -4.19 16.79
CA HIS A 170 -6.07 -3.69 17.96
C HIS A 170 -4.86 -4.54 18.37
N LEU A 171 -4.43 -5.51 17.54
CA LEU A 171 -3.28 -6.37 17.82
C LEU A 171 -2.33 -6.48 16.62
N ARG A 172 -1.04 -6.31 16.88
CA ARG A 172 0.03 -6.56 15.91
C ARG A 172 0.76 -7.85 16.27
N THR A 173 0.89 -8.75 15.30
CA THR A 173 1.58 -10.04 15.43
C THR A 173 2.76 -10.12 14.44
N PRO A 174 3.75 -11.01 14.66
CA PRO A 174 4.81 -11.27 13.69
C PRO A 174 4.35 -11.85 12.34
N LEU A 175 3.08 -12.26 12.21
CA LEU A 175 2.49 -12.79 10.98
C LEU A 175 1.89 -11.69 10.07
N ASP A 176 1.99 -10.43 10.48
CA ASP A 176 1.34 -9.31 9.81
C ASP A 176 2.33 -8.55 8.92
N SER A 177 1.98 -8.34 7.64
CA SER A 177 2.73 -7.43 6.77
C SER A 177 2.26 -6.00 7.03
N PHE A 178 2.90 -5.42 8.05
CA PHE A 178 2.80 -4.02 8.42
C PHE A 178 1.36 -3.55 8.76
N PHE A 179 1.04 -2.27 8.52
CA PHE A 179 -0.26 -1.66 8.88
C PHE A 179 -1.45 -2.17 8.07
N ALA A 180 -1.24 -2.95 7.00
CA ALA A 180 -2.30 -3.39 6.11
C ALA A 180 -3.08 -4.62 6.64
N ARG A 181 -3.77 -4.40 7.77
CA ARG A 181 -5.02 -5.07 8.12
C ARG A 181 -6.07 -3.96 8.22
N ARG A 182 -7.05 -3.94 7.32
CA ARG A 182 -8.11 -2.93 7.26
C ARG A 182 -9.45 -3.62 6.99
N LEU A 183 -10.35 -3.58 7.95
CA LEU A 183 -11.76 -3.92 7.78
C LEU A 183 -12.52 -2.62 8.04
N ARG A 184 -13.15 -2.02 7.03
CA ARG A 184 -13.64 -0.63 7.05
C ARG A 184 -14.88 -0.44 6.18
N ALA A 185 -15.62 0.62 6.47
CA ALA A 185 -16.61 1.18 5.55
C ALA A 185 -16.32 2.66 5.24
N ILE A 186 -16.77 3.11 4.07
CA ILE A 186 -16.49 4.44 3.51
C ILE A 186 -17.74 4.94 2.80
N GLN A 187 -18.17 6.16 3.11
CA GLN A 187 -19.14 6.88 2.28
C GLN A 187 -18.39 7.80 1.33
N TRP A 188 -18.73 7.74 0.05
CA TRP A 188 -18.42 8.78 -0.92
C TRP A 188 -19.69 9.60 -1.18
N THR A 189 -19.56 10.91 -1.23
CA THR A 189 -20.60 11.84 -1.68
C THR A 189 -20.05 12.54 -2.91
N ASN A 190 -20.70 12.40 -4.06
CA ASN A 190 -20.09 12.65 -5.36
C ASN A 190 -20.53 13.97 -6.02
N ASP A 191 -21.63 14.58 -5.58
CA ASP A 191 -22.25 15.77 -6.19
C ASP A 191 -22.30 16.97 -5.23
N CYS A 192 -21.27 17.14 -4.39
CA CYS A 192 -21.20 18.24 -3.44
C CYS A 192 -21.05 19.61 -4.12
N GLU A 193 -21.75 20.63 -3.63
CA GLU A 193 -21.75 21.99 -4.21
C GLU A 193 -20.41 22.73 -4.10
N SER A 194 -19.55 22.37 -3.14
CA SER A 194 -18.32 23.12 -2.82
C SER A 194 -17.29 22.23 -2.10
N PRO A 195 -16.01 22.66 -1.99
CA PRO A 195 -14.96 21.92 -1.25
C PRO A 195 -15.17 21.90 0.28
N THR A 196 -16.31 22.39 0.78
CA THR A 196 -16.63 22.47 2.21
C THR A 196 -18.10 22.17 2.54
N SER A 197 -18.95 21.85 1.55
CA SER A 197 -20.38 21.56 1.75
C SER A 197 -20.88 20.58 0.71
N CYS A 198 -21.64 19.59 1.20
CA CYS A 198 -22.45 18.65 0.42
C CYS A 198 -23.94 18.83 0.75
N GLU A 199 -24.37 20.03 1.18
CA GLU A 199 -25.79 20.31 1.38
C GLU A 199 -26.54 20.18 0.04
N GLY A 200 -27.62 19.41 0.02
CA GLY A 200 -28.38 19.13 -1.20
C GLY A 200 -27.77 18.05 -2.13
N ALA A 201 -26.68 17.38 -1.74
CA ALA A 201 -26.13 16.24 -2.47
C ALA A 201 -27.14 15.07 -2.57
N THR A 202 -27.07 14.34 -3.68
CA THR A 202 -28.01 13.26 -4.08
C THR A 202 -27.32 12.02 -4.63
N SER A 203 -26.00 12.03 -4.82
CA SER A 203 -25.21 10.88 -5.25
C SER A 203 -24.27 10.44 -4.15
N PHE A 204 -24.57 9.29 -3.57
CA PHE A 204 -23.76 8.65 -2.54
C PHE A 204 -23.31 7.27 -3.01
N THR A 205 -22.11 6.85 -2.66
CA THR A 205 -21.63 5.48 -2.87
C THR A 205 -21.05 4.97 -1.56
N GLU A 206 -21.68 3.93 -1.00
CA GLU A 206 -21.23 3.29 0.23
C GLU A 206 -20.33 2.10 -0.14
N GLU A 207 -19.13 2.00 0.43
CA GLU A 207 -18.19 0.89 0.18
C GLU A 207 -17.78 0.21 1.48
N ALA A 208 -17.90 -1.11 1.52
CA ALA A 208 -17.24 -1.96 2.51
C ALA A 208 -15.99 -2.59 1.92
N LEU A 209 -14.91 -2.69 2.71
CA LEU A 209 -13.66 -3.32 2.27
C LEU A 209 -12.98 -4.17 3.34
N VAL A 210 -12.24 -5.17 2.87
CA VAL A 210 -11.29 -5.98 3.64
C VAL A 210 -9.96 -5.95 2.91
N GLU A 211 -8.89 -5.54 3.58
CA GLU A 211 -7.52 -5.59 3.05
C GLU A 211 -6.60 -6.24 4.08
N LEU A 212 -6.04 -7.39 3.73
CA LEU A 212 -5.14 -8.15 4.59
C LEU A 212 -3.81 -8.37 3.88
N ARG A 213 -2.72 -8.12 4.60
CA ARG A 213 -1.35 -8.43 4.17
C ARG A 213 -0.67 -9.29 5.21
N TYR A 214 -0.15 -10.43 4.76
CA TYR A 214 0.54 -11.39 5.61
C TYR A 214 2.05 -11.20 5.48
N ALA A 215 2.75 -11.28 6.60
CA ALA A 215 4.18 -11.51 6.57
C ALA A 215 4.45 -12.88 5.94
N ASN A 216 5.63 -13.07 5.33
CA ASN A 216 6.10 -14.39 4.89
C ASN A 216 6.53 -15.25 6.10
N GLY A 217 5.57 -15.53 6.98
CA GLY A 217 5.69 -16.35 8.18
C GLY A 217 4.93 -17.66 8.01
N THR A 218 4.26 -18.14 9.06
CA THR A 218 3.68 -19.50 9.13
C THR A 218 2.42 -19.75 8.27
N ASN A 219 2.20 -19.01 7.18
CA ASN A 219 1.09 -19.29 6.26
C ASN A 219 1.40 -20.57 5.47
N PRO A 220 0.56 -21.63 5.53
CA PRO A 220 0.95 -22.94 5.00
C PRO A 220 1.13 -22.89 3.48
N ASN A 221 2.34 -23.26 3.04
CA ASN A 221 2.67 -23.43 1.63
C ASN A 221 1.84 -24.56 1.01
N PHE A 222 1.37 -24.36 -0.22
CA PHE A 222 0.60 -25.33 -0.98
C PHE A 222 1.01 -25.37 -2.45
N VAL A 223 0.57 -26.41 -3.16
CA VAL A 223 0.66 -26.54 -4.62
C VAL A 223 -0.74 -26.81 -5.14
N LEU A 224 -1.10 -26.26 -6.31
CA LEU A 224 -2.39 -26.58 -6.92
C LEU A 224 -2.39 -28.00 -7.50
N GLN A 225 -3.47 -28.75 -7.24
CA GLN A 225 -3.69 -30.02 -7.93
C GLN A 225 -4.02 -29.76 -9.41
N SER A 226 -3.58 -30.64 -10.31
CA SER A 226 -3.79 -30.48 -11.76
C SER A 226 -5.27 -30.47 -12.20
N GLY A 227 -6.17 -31.00 -11.37
CA GLY A 227 -7.61 -30.92 -11.56
C GLY A 227 -8.29 -29.67 -10.97
N THR A 228 -7.54 -28.76 -10.33
CA THR A 228 -8.06 -27.52 -9.75
C THR A 228 -8.33 -26.48 -10.84
N THR A 229 -9.55 -25.97 -10.90
CA THR A 229 -10.01 -24.96 -11.88
C THR A 229 -10.53 -23.69 -11.21
N ALA A 230 -10.63 -23.66 -9.88
CA ALA A 230 -10.94 -22.47 -9.11
C ALA A 230 -10.45 -22.60 -7.65
N LEU A 231 -10.28 -21.46 -6.99
CA LEU A 231 -10.21 -21.35 -5.53
C LEU A 231 -11.58 -20.90 -5.03
N ARG A 232 -12.22 -21.66 -4.14
CA ARG A 232 -13.39 -21.20 -3.39
C ARG A 232 -12.91 -20.57 -2.09
N VAL A 233 -13.22 -19.29 -1.87
CA VAL A 233 -12.84 -18.54 -0.67
C VAL A 233 -14.07 -18.37 0.21
N ARG A 234 -14.01 -18.90 1.44
CA ARG A 234 -15.07 -18.79 2.44
C ARG A 234 -14.57 -18.00 3.64
N TRP A 235 -15.21 -16.89 3.94
CA TRP A 235 -14.98 -16.14 5.19
C TRP A 235 -15.84 -16.74 6.31
N THR A 236 -15.31 -16.88 7.52
CA THR A 236 -16.08 -17.41 8.65
C THR A 236 -17.25 -16.53 9.09
N LEU A 237 -17.23 -15.22 8.77
CA LEU A 237 -18.38 -14.34 9.00
C LEU A 237 -19.46 -14.46 7.91
N LYS A 238 -19.13 -15.00 6.73
CA LYS A 238 -20.08 -15.31 5.64
C LYS A 238 -19.97 -16.77 5.19
N PRO A 239 -20.26 -17.75 6.07
CA PRO A 239 -19.97 -19.16 5.82
C PRO A 239 -20.81 -19.79 4.69
N THR A 240 -21.95 -19.19 4.37
CA THR A 240 -22.94 -19.63 3.37
C THR A 240 -22.75 -19.02 1.98
N SER A 241 -22.03 -17.90 1.87
CA SER A 241 -21.84 -17.13 0.63
C SER A 241 -20.36 -17.08 0.24
N PRO A 242 -19.76 -18.20 -0.19
CA PRO A 242 -18.35 -18.25 -0.56
C PRO A 242 -18.11 -17.69 -1.97
N TYR A 243 -17.01 -16.97 -2.13
CA TYR A 243 -16.54 -16.50 -3.43
C TYR A 243 -15.92 -17.66 -4.22
N VAL A 244 -15.98 -17.58 -5.54
CA VAL A 244 -15.26 -18.49 -6.44
C VAL A 244 -14.36 -17.65 -7.34
N ILE A 245 -13.06 -17.84 -7.19
CA ILE A 245 -12.01 -17.26 -8.02
C ILE A 245 -11.65 -18.30 -9.10
N PRO A 246 -11.95 -18.07 -10.39
CA PRO A 246 -11.53 -18.96 -11.47
C PRO A 246 -10.00 -19.05 -11.54
N VAL A 247 -9.47 -20.23 -11.85
CA VAL A 247 -8.02 -20.47 -11.99
C VAL A 247 -7.68 -21.11 -13.33
N GLU A 248 -6.78 -20.47 -14.05
CA GLU A 248 -6.04 -21.04 -15.19
C GLU A 248 -4.66 -21.51 -14.72
N GLN A 249 -4.28 -22.76 -15.01
CA GLN A 249 -2.95 -23.30 -14.70
C GLN A 249 -2.07 -23.29 -15.96
N VAL A 250 -1.23 -22.27 -16.08
CA VAL A 250 -0.31 -22.04 -17.20
C VAL A 250 0.88 -22.99 -17.09
N ALA A 251 1.08 -23.86 -18.08
CA ALA A 251 2.15 -24.86 -18.03
C ALA A 251 3.55 -24.29 -18.30
N ASP A 252 3.65 -23.35 -19.24
CA ASP A 252 4.90 -22.77 -19.74
C ASP A 252 4.68 -21.25 -19.96
N PRO A 253 4.83 -20.42 -18.91
CA PRO A 253 4.61 -18.99 -19.00
C PRO A 253 5.81 -18.26 -19.62
N GLU A 254 5.56 -17.21 -20.41
CA GLU A 254 6.59 -16.43 -21.12
C GLU A 254 7.64 -15.80 -20.20
N PHE A 255 7.24 -15.37 -19.00
CA PHE A 255 8.10 -14.71 -18.03
C PHE A 255 8.16 -15.48 -16.71
N ASP A 256 9.19 -15.20 -15.93
CA ASP A 256 9.29 -15.69 -14.56
C ASP A 256 8.42 -14.89 -13.57
N TYR A 257 8.24 -15.43 -12.37
CA TYR A 257 7.81 -14.66 -11.20
C TYR A 257 8.91 -13.68 -10.75
N GLY A 258 8.60 -12.81 -9.77
CA GLY A 258 9.50 -11.75 -9.33
C GLY A 258 9.40 -10.51 -10.21
N PHE A 259 10.09 -9.45 -9.81
CA PHE A 259 10.13 -8.17 -10.53
C PHE A 259 11.39 -7.41 -10.13
N ASP A 260 12.23 -7.08 -11.11
CA ASP A 260 13.43 -6.29 -10.91
C ASP A 260 13.53 -5.13 -11.92
N MET A 261 14.35 -4.13 -11.62
CA MET A 261 14.49 -2.92 -12.41
C MET A 261 15.92 -2.38 -12.36
N ASP A 262 16.56 -2.27 -13.52
CA ASP A 262 17.80 -1.52 -13.72
C ASP A 262 17.48 -0.06 -14.11
N LEU A 263 18.36 0.86 -13.73
CA LEU A 263 18.30 2.29 -14.07
C LEU A 263 19.71 2.82 -14.30
N VAL A 264 19.98 3.42 -15.46
CA VAL A 264 21.31 3.93 -15.87
C VAL A 264 21.23 5.33 -16.49
N THR A 265 22.32 6.11 -16.41
CA THR A 265 22.48 7.34 -17.19
C THR A 265 22.99 7.05 -18.59
N VAL A 266 22.29 7.54 -19.62
CA VAL A 266 22.68 7.46 -21.04
C VAL A 266 23.53 8.67 -21.45
N THR A 267 23.20 9.87 -20.95
CA THR A 267 24.11 11.02 -21.04
C THR A 267 25.32 10.73 -20.15
N PRO A 268 26.57 10.81 -20.64
CA PRO A 268 27.74 10.73 -19.77
C PRO A 268 27.93 12.03 -18.99
N PRO A 269 28.50 12.00 -17.77
CA PRO A 269 28.89 13.22 -17.06
C PRO A 269 30.04 13.94 -17.76
N GLY A 270 30.29 15.19 -17.36
CA GLY A 270 31.42 15.98 -17.84
C GLY A 270 32.79 15.37 -17.49
N PRO A 271 33.90 15.87 -18.08
CA PRO A 271 35.25 15.30 -17.90
C PRO A 271 35.72 15.16 -16.45
N ASP A 272 35.20 15.99 -15.55
CA ASP A 272 35.51 15.99 -14.11
C ASP A 272 34.65 14.99 -13.30
N GLY A 273 33.78 14.21 -13.94
CA GLY A 273 33.00 13.13 -13.31
C GLY A 273 31.64 13.53 -12.72
N PHE A 274 31.12 14.71 -13.05
CA PHE A 274 29.81 15.20 -12.62
C PHE A 274 29.09 15.97 -13.73
N TYR A 275 27.79 16.22 -13.57
CA TYR A 275 26.99 17.10 -14.45
C TYR A 275 26.96 18.54 -13.91
N ALA A 276 27.00 19.55 -14.77
CA ALA A 276 26.87 20.93 -14.36
C ALA A 276 25.39 21.32 -14.11
N PRO A 277 25.09 22.19 -13.13
CA PRO A 277 23.78 22.83 -13.01
C PRO A 277 23.36 23.49 -14.34
N GLY A 278 22.15 23.17 -14.82
CA GLY A 278 21.64 23.57 -16.14
C GLY A 278 21.76 22.51 -17.23
N GLU A 279 22.48 21.41 -17.02
CA GLU A 279 22.57 20.30 -18.00
C GLU A 279 21.35 19.38 -17.96
N SER A 280 21.08 18.71 -19.09
CA SER A 280 20.05 17.69 -19.22
C SER A 280 20.65 16.29 -19.11
N VAL A 281 20.16 15.49 -18.17
CA VAL A 281 20.59 14.10 -17.94
C VAL A 281 19.50 13.16 -18.47
N THR A 282 19.87 12.31 -19.42
CA THR A 282 19.01 11.24 -19.94
C THR A 282 19.28 9.96 -19.16
N PHE A 283 18.20 9.34 -18.68
CA PHE A 283 18.19 8.04 -18.01
C PHE A 283 17.49 7.02 -18.89
N GLN A 284 17.91 5.76 -18.83
CA GLN A 284 17.20 4.61 -19.39
C GLN A 284 17.01 3.56 -18.30
N PHE A 285 15.88 2.85 -18.34
CA PHE A 285 15.62 1.73 -17.43
C PHE A 285 15.36 0.42 -18.18
N THR A 286 15.50 -0.70 -17.48
CA THR A 286 15.09 -2.02 -17.95
C THR A 286 14.22 -2.67 -16.89
N LEU A 287 13.00 -3.06 -17.25
CA LEU A 287 12.11 -3.83 -16.37
C LEU A 287 12.32 -5.32 -16.62
N MET A 288 12.45 -6.12 -15.56
CA MET A 288 12.80 -7.54 -15.63
C MET A 288 11.91 -8.42 -14.77
N ASP A 289 11.80 -9.70 -15.12
CA ASP A 289 11.33 -10.73 -14.20
C ASP A 289 12.41 -11.13 -13.17
N GLY A 290 12.10 -12.04 -12.25
CA GLY A 290 13.06 -12.54 -11.25
C GLY A 290 14.23 -13.33 -11.85
N SER A 291 14.08 -13.89 -13.05
CA SER A 291 15.18 -14.52 -13.79
C SER A 291 16.12 -13.53 -14.47
N GLY A 292 15.81 -12.23 -14.44
CA GLY A 292 16.55 -11.18 -15.15
C GLY A 292 16.20 -11.08 -16.64
N THR A 293 15.09 -11.68 -17.07
CA THR A 293 14.60 -11.54 -18.45
C THR A 293 13.99 -10.15 -18.62
N PRO A 294 14.42 -9.34 -19.61
CA PRO A 294 13.76 -8.07 -19.91
C PRO A 294 12.30 -8.32 -20.32
N LEU A 295 11.37 -7.63 -19.67
CA LEU A 295 9.93 -7.72 -19.95
C LEU A 295 9.56 -7.10 -21.31
N HIS A 296 10.42 -6.21 -21.84
CA HIS A 296 10.20 -5.44 -23.06
C HIS A 296 11.50 -5.24 -23.86
N PRO A 297 11.44 -5.05 -25.18
CA PRO A 297 12.60 -4.64 -25.98
C PRO A 297 13.08 -3.22 -25.63
N PRO A 298 14.40 -2.94 -25.62
CA PRO A 298 14.92 -1.60 -25.36
C PRO A 298 14.35 -0.51 -26.28
N GLY A 299 14.11 0.67 -25.72
CA GLY A 299 13.50 1.83 -26.37
C GLY A 299 11.96 1.83 -26.36
N VAL A 300 11.32 0.69 -26.09
CA VAL A 300 9.86 0.49 -26.27
C VAL A 300 9.20 0.12 -24.95
N MET A 301 8.14 0.84 -24.60
CA MET A 301 7.22 0.48 -23.52
C MET A 301 5.78 0.47 -24.07
N PRO A 302 4.85 -0.36 -23.53
CA PRO A 302 3.47 -0.42 -24.02
C PRO A 302 2.74 0.92 -23.85
N SER A 303 1.72 1.17 -24.67
CA SER A 303 0.84 2.33 -24.48
C SER A 303 0.04 2.18 -23.18
N TYR A 304 -0.58 3.26 -22.70
CA TYR A 304 -1.43 3.16 -21.51
C TYR A 304 -2.63 2.24 -21.76
N ASN A 305 -3.18 2.25 -22.98
CA ASN A 305 -4.28 1.41 -23.38
C ASN A 305 -3.94 -0.09 -23.33
N ASP A 306 -2.74 -0.49 -23.78
CA ASP A 306 -2.29 -1.89 -23.75
C ASP A 306 -2.30 -2.47 -22.32
N VAL A 307 -1.82 -1.68 -21.35
CA VAL A 307 -1.72 -2.10 -19.94
C VAL A 307 -3.08 -2.07 -19.22
N ILE A 308 -3.97 -1.12 -19.52
CA ILE A 308 -5.31 -1.11 -18.88
C ILE A 308 -6.28 -2.15 -19.49
N SER A 309 -6.14 -2.46 -20.78
CA SER A 309 -6.94 -3.47 -21.48
C SER A 309 -6.48 -4.90 -21.22
N GLY A 310 -5.23 -5.09 -20.76
CA GLY A 310 -4.62 -6.41 -20.55
C GLY A 310 -4.07 -7.03 -21.84
N ALA A 311 -3.70 -6.21 -22.83
CA ALA A 311 -2.97 -6.65 -24.02
C ALA A 311 -1.46 -6.85 -23.75
N ASP A 312 -0.91 -6.18 -22.73
CA ASP A 312 0.38 -6.55 -22.13
C ASP A 312 0.23 -7.79 -21.24
N GLU A 313 0.90 -8.90 -21.58
CA GLU A 313 0.98 -10.08 -20.71
C GLU A 313 2.13 -10.01 -19.69
N SER A 314 3.08 -9.07 -19.79
CA SER A 314 4.21 -8.97 -18.84
C SER A 314 3.77 -8.62 -17.42
N GLY A 315 2.63 -7.95 -17.28
CA GLY A 315 1.97 -7.66 -16.00
C GLY A 315 2.43 -6.37 -15.33
N ILE A 316 3.15 -5.49 -16.05
CA ILE A 316 3.54 -4.17 -15.51
C ILE A 316 2.31 -3.30 -15.20
N GLN A 317 2.47 -2.27 -14.37
CA GLN A 317 1.33 -1.51 -13.84
C GLN A 317 1.56 0.00 -13.93
N TYR A 318 0.76 0.66 -14.77
CA TYR A 318 0.69 2.12 -14.89
C TYR A 318 -0.39 2.74 -14.00
N TYR A 319 -0.23 4.02 -13.65
CA TYR A 319 -1.00 4.77 -12.65
C TYR A 319 -2.52 4.79 -12.91
N ARG A 320 -3.32 4.19 -12.01
CA ARG A 320 -4.78 3.97 -12.17
C ARG A 320 -5.69 4.82 -11.24
N ALA A 321 -5.15 5.87 -10.62
CA ALA A 321 -5.83 6.66 -9.57
C ALA A 321 -7.27 7.14 -9.90
N PHE A 322 -7.54 7.45 -11.17
CA PHE A 322 -8.81 8.04 -11.61
C PHE A 322 -9.92 7.02 -11.86
N SER A 323 -9.57 5.74 -12.07
CA SER A 323 -10.52 4.63 -12.13
C SER A 323 -10.59 3.84 -10.82
N GLU A 324 -9.56 3.92 -9.97
CA GLU A 324 -9.55 3.32 -8.64
C GLU A 324 -9.08 4.34 -7.57
N PRO A 325 -10.02 5.10 -6.96
CA PRO A 325 -9.70 6.07 -5.90
C PRO A 325 -9.00 5.44 -4.69
N PHE A 326 -8.36 6.27 -3.87
CA PHE A 326 -7.65 5.80 -2.67
C PHE A 326 -7.73 6.77 -1.50
N ALA A 327 -7.28 6.30 -0.34
CA ALA A 327 -7.05 7.09 0.86
C ALA A 327 -5.77 6.58 1.53
N THR A 328 -4.84 7.48 1.88
CA THR A 328 -3.49 7.14 2.37
C THR A 328 -3.50 6.09 3.49
N TYR A 329 -4.51 6.09 4.36
CA TYR A 329 -4.70 5.04 5.36
C TYR A 329 -6.00 4.24 5.21
N TYR A 330 -7.12 4.82 4.77
CA TYR A 330 -8.42 4.13 4.86
C TYR A 330 -8.82 3.25 3.67
N ARG A 331 -8.22 3.41 2.47
CA ARG A 331 -8.61 2.67 1.26
C ARG A 331 -7.43 2.36 0.35
N ARG A 332 -7.11 1.06 0.21
CA ARG A 332 -6.52 0.39 -0.97
C ARG A 332 -5.41 1.14 -1.72
N LYS A 333 -4.59 1.96 -1.04
CA LYS A 333 -3.55 2.82 -1.67
C LYS A 333 -2.48 2.04 -2.46
N HIS A 334 -2.34 0.72 -2.26
CA HIS A 334 -1.51 -0.13 -3.14
C HIS A 334 -2.08 -0.31 -4.56
N ARG A 335 -3.39 -0.10 -4.74
CA ARG A 335 -4.12 -0.07 -6.02
C ARG A 335 -3.90 1.19 -6.85
N GLU A 336 -3.16 2.15 -6.31
CA GLU A 336 -2.62 3.27 -7.07
C GLU A 336 -1.75 2.81 -8.27
N LYS A 337 -1.19 1.59 -8.18
CA LYS A 337 -0.54 0.82 -9.27
C LYS A 337 0.40 1.69 -10.13
N GLN A 338 1.58 2.04 -9.61
CA GLN A 338 2.48 3.01 -10.27
C GLN A 338 3.69 2.40 -10.98
N LEU A 339 4.01 2.96 -12.15
CA LEU A 339 5.36 3.02 -12.71
C LEU A 339 5.71 4.50 -12.92
N MET A 340 6.78 4.97 -12.27
CA MET A 340 7.16 6.38 -12.18
C MET A 340 8.68 6.53 -12.06
N LEU A 341 9.22 7.58 -12.68
CA LEU A 341 10.62 7.99 -12.55
C LEU A 341 10.70 9.41 -11.97
N ALA A 342 11.49 9.58 -10.92
CA ALA A 342 11.76 10.86 -10.28
C ALA A 342 13.26 11.17 -10.25
N VAL A 343 13.62 12.46 -10.25
CA VAL A 343 14.99 12.96 -10.07
C VAL A 343 14.99 13.98 -8.93
N MET A 344 15.94 13.88 -8.00
CA MET A 344 15.97 14.73 -6.81
C MET A 344 17.36 14.97 -6.23
N GLY A 345 17.57 16.14 -5.61
CA GLY A 345 18.81 16.43 -4.88
C GLY A 345 19.12 17.92 -4.65
N PRO A 346 20.25 18.22 -4.00
CA PRO A 346 21.25 17.25 -3.56
C PRO A 346 20.84 16.63 -2.20
N ILE A 347 21.14 15.35 -1.98
CA ILE A 347 20.52 14.54 -0.91
C ILE A 347 20.94 14.97 0.52
N GLN A 348 22.08 15.60 0.70
CA GLN A 348 22.47 16.20 2.00
C GLN A 348 21.55 17.35 2.42
N ASN A 349 20.84 17.97 1.48
CA ASN A 349 19.84 19.03 1.74
C ASN A 349 18.42 18.47 1.95
N ASN A 350 18.25 17.14 1.95
CA ASN A 350 16.95 16.48 1.91
C ASN A 350 16.06 16.86 3.09
N ARG A 351 14.84 17.29 2.76
CA ARG A 351 13.81 17.76 3.67
C ARG A 351 12.46 17.64 2.96
N PRO A 352 11.34 17.50 3.70
CA PRO A 352 10.02 17.50 3.07
C PRO A 352 9.78 18.75 2.23
N ILE A 353 9.32 18.54 0.99
CA ILE A 353 8.70 19.55 0.13
C ILE A 353 7.42 20.06 0.82
N ARG A 354 7.13 21.35 0.66
CA ARG A 354 5.98 22.04 1.29
C ARG A 354 5.27 23.02 0.37
N SER A 355 5.86 23.37 -0.77
CA SER A 355 5.14 23.92 -1.91
C SER A 355 4.06 22.92 -2.33
N VAL A 356 2.79 23.34 -2.41
CA VAL A 356 1.72 22.49 -2.99
C VAL A 356 1.89 22.45 -4.50
N VAL A 357 1.88 21.25 -5.06
CA VAL A 357 2.04 21.00 -6.49
C VAL A 357 0.66 20.82 -7.11
N ASP A 358 0.21 21.82 -7.87
CA ASP A 358 -0.82 21.60 -8.87
C ASP A 358 -0.17 20.91 -10.07
N ILE A 359 -0.47 19.62 -10.25
CA ILE A 359 0.14 18.81 -11.31
C ILE A 359 -0.26 19.28 -12.72
N PHE A 360 -1.45 19.84 -12.91
CA PHE A 360 -1.90 20.32 -14.22
C PHE A 360 -1.29 21.68 -14.58
N GLN A 361 -0.95 22.51 -13.59
CA GLN A 361 -0.20 23.76 -13.79
C GLN A 361 1.32 23.56 -13.82
N SER A 362 1.84 22.50 -13.19
CA SER A 362 3.29 22.25 -13.01
C SER A 362 3.88 21.23 -13.99
N ILE A 363 3.07 20.69 -14.91
CA ILE A 363 3.53 19.80 -15.98
C ILE A 363 4.10 20.59 -17.16
N ASP A 364 5.33 20.26 -17.56
CA ASP A 364 5.87 20.68 -18.84
C ASP A 364 5.21 19.86 -19.96
N PHE A 365 4.31 20.49 -20.73
CA PHE A 365 3.61 19.84 -21.84
C PHE A 365 4.53 19.31 -22.97
N SER A 366 5.80 19.70 -23.01
CA SER A 366 6.76 19.19 -24.01
C SER A 366 7.48 17.89 -23.60
N THR A 367 7.56 17.59 -22.30
CA THR A 367 8.20 16.37 -21.76
C THR A 367 7.26 15.48 -20.94
N GLY A 368 6.15 16.05 -20.44
CA GLY A 368 5.23 15.42 -19.50
C GLY A 368 5.76 15.28 -18.07
N ILE A 369 6.88 15.94 -17.76
CA ILE A 369 7.52 15.96 -16.44
C ILE A 369 6.90 17.06 -15.57
N VAL A 370 6.66 16.76 -14.29
CA VAL A 370 6.22 17.71 -13.26
C VAL A 370 7.40 18.13 -12.38
N THR A 371 7.58 19.43 -12.16
CA THR A 371 8.49 19.91 -11.11
C THR A 371 7.76 19.88 -9.76
N ALA A 372 8.18 18.99 -8.87
CA ALA A 372 7.56 18.80 -7.56
C ALA A 372 8.19 19.64 -6.45
N GLY A 373 9.44 20.09 -6.60
CA GLY A 373 10.13 20.93 -5.62
C GLY A 373 11.31 21.70 -6.22
N THR A 374 11.59 22.89 -5.69
CA THR A 374 12.64 23.78 -6.22
C THR A 374 13.72 24.12 -5.19
N GLN A 375 14.95 24.30 -5.67
CA GLN A 375 16.10 24.65 -4.84
C GLN A 375 15.96 26.04 -4.19
N THR A 376 15.11 26.92 -4.74
CA THR A 376 14.77 28.22 -4.15
C THR A 376 13.64 28.14 -3.10
N ALA A 377 12.54 27.42 -3.33
CA ALA A 377 11.39 27.40 -2.40
C ALA A 377 11.50 26.31 -1.32
N ASP A 378 11.76 25.08 -1.72
CA ASP A 378 11.84 23.92 -0.83
C ASP A 378 13.28 23.66 -0.35
N GLY A 379 14.26 24.10 -1.15
CA GLY A 379 15.69 23.98 -0.85
C GLY A 379 16.30 22.63 -1.25
N ILE A 380 15.59 21.91 -2.12
CA ILE A 380 16.01 20.71 -2.85
C ILE A 380 15.31 20.77 -4.22
N PHE A 381 15.97 20.31 -5.29
CA PHE A 381 15.27 20.03 -6.55
C PHE A 381 14.52 18.70 -6.47
N GLY A 382 13.32 18.66 -7.02
CA GLY A 382 12.57 17.43 -7.27
C GLY A 382 11.73 17.55 -8.53
N ALA A 383 11.88 16.61 -9.47
CA ALA A 383 11.05 16.46 -10.65
C ALA A 383 10.62 15.00 -10.83
N VAL A 384 9.46 14.76 -11.45
CA VAL A 384 8.85 13.42 -11.52
C VAL A 384 7.94 13.28 -12.75
N THR A 385 7.91 12.09 -13.33
CA THR A 385 6.96 11.69 -14.37
C THR A 385 6.38 10.30 -14.09
N GLY A 386 5.14 10.08 -14.54
CA GLY A 386 4.64 8.74 -14.80
C GLY A 386 5.35 8.11 -16.00
N ILE A 387 5.23 6.79 -16.14
CA ILE A 387 5.53 6.05 -17.37
C ILE A 387 4.24 5.33 -17.77
N PRO A 388 3.66 5.58 -18.97
CA PRO A 388 3.92 6.76 -19.82
C PRO A 388 3.65 8.08 -19.07
N SER A 389 4.02 9.21 -19.68
CA SER A 389 4.05 10.51 -19.00
C SER A 389 2.75 10.89 -18.30
N PHE A 390 2.83 11.86 -17.39
CA PHE A 390 1.62 12.42 -16.80
C PHE A 390 0.70 13.05 -17.86
N LEU A 391 1.22 13.55 -18.98
CA LEU A 391 0.38 14.03 -20.09
C LEU A 391 -0.47 12.89 -20.70
N VAL A 392 0.06 11.66 -20.79
CA VAL A 392 -0.67 10.49 -21.28
C VAL A 392 -1.65 9.97 -20.23
N THR A 393 -1.18 9.71 -19.02
CA THR A 393 -2.00 9.09 -17.95
C THR A 393 -3.11 10.02 -17.45
N LEU A 394 -2.89 11.34 -17.42
CA LEU A 394 -3.86 12.35 -16.99
C LEU A 394 -4.69 12.93 -18.15
N GLY A 395 -4.20 12.89 -19.38
CA GLY A 395 -4.88 13.45 -20.56
C GLY A 395 -6.16 12.70 -20.99
N GLY A 396 -6.38 11.50 -20.46
CA GLY A 396 -7.55 10.68 -20.76
C GLY A 396 -7.47 9.94 -22.11
N PRO A 397 -8.57 9.29 -22.54
CA PRO A 397 -8.57 8.32 -23.64
C PRO A 397 -7.94 8.80 -24.96
N ALA A 398 -8.02 10.09 -25.28
CA ALA A 398 -7.43 10.67 -26.49
C ALA A 398 -5.89 10.59 -26.55
N PHE A 399 -5.23 10.30 -25.41
CA PHE A 399 -3.77 10.18 -25.30
C PHE A 399 -3.33 8.74 -24.98
N TRP A 400 -4.24 7.83 -24.63
CA TRP A 400 -3.88 6.53 -24.03
C TRP A 400 -3.20 5.55 -24.99
N ASP A 401 -3.43 5.69 -26.31
CA ASP A 401 -2.75 4.92 -27.37
C ASP A 401 -1.38 5.51 -27.77
N LEU A 402 -0.92 6.60 -27.14
CA LEU A 402 0.39 7.19 -27.47
C LEU A 402 1.54 6.26 -27.03
N PRO A 403 2.62 6.17 -27.84
CA PRO A 403 3.73 5.28 -27.55
C PRO A 403 4.48 5.70 -26.29
N SER A 404 4.90 4.71 -25.49
CA SER A 404 5.72 4.90 -24.30
C SER A 404 7.17 4.47 -24.58
N THR A 405 8.11 4.87 -23.73
CA THR A 405 9.53 4.56 -23.86
C THR A 405 10.19 4.36 -22.49
N ASP A 406 11.34 3.68 -22.51
CA ASP A 406 12.19 3.42 -21.36
C ASP A 406 13.17 4.56 -21.04
N THR A 407 13.25 5.57 -21.92
CA THR A 407 14.31 6.59 -21.94
C THR A 407 13.75 7.99 -21.68
N TRP A 408 14.22 8.66 -20.62
CA TRP A 408 13.66 9.91 -20.11
C TRP A 408 14.74 10.94 -19.79
N THR A 409 14.52 12.21 -20.17
CA THR A 409 15.51 13.29 -20.02
C THR A 409 15.01 14.35 -19.04
N PHE A 410 15.77 14.59 -17.97
CA PHE A 410 15.49 15.61 -16.97
C PHE A 410 16.52 16.73 -17.04
N THR A 411 16.09 18.00 -17.04
CA THR A 411 17.00 19.15 -16.95
C THR A 411 17.23 19.52 -15.49
N ILE A 412 18.48 19.50 -15.06
CA ILE A 412 18.92 19.91 -13.72
C ILE A 412 18.87 21.44 -13.64
N PRO A 413 18.15 22.06 -12.68
CA PRO A 413 18.03 23.52 -12.60
C PRO A 413 19.38 24.24 -12.51
N PRO A 414 19.57 25.41 -13.15
CA PRO A 414 20.81 26.19 -13.04
C PRO A 414 21.15 26.69 -11.62
N ASP A 415 20.17 26.76 -10.70
CA ASP A 415 20.37 27.10 -9.29
C ASP A 415 20.69 25.89 -8.39
N SER A 416 20.83 24.69 -8.97
CA SER A 416 21.13 23.43 -8.27
C SER A 416 22.40 23.49 -7.44
N ALA A 417 22.28 23.16 -6.15
CA ALA A 417 23.40 23.08 -5.24
C ALA A 417 24.23 21.80 -5.48
N PRO A 418 25.57 21.85 -5.36
CA PRO A 418 26.42 20.71 -5.67
C PRO A 418 26.29 19.55 -4.65
N GLY A 419 26.48 18.33 -5.14
CA GLY A 419 26.46 17.10 -4.34
C GLY A 419 25.85 15.91 -5.10
N THR A 420 25.51 14.87 -4.35
CA THR A 420 24.84 13.67 -4.87
C THR A 420 23.35 13.89 -5.06
N TYR A 421 22.84 13.46 -6.21
CA TYR A 421 21.45 13.43 -6.61
C TYR A 421 21.01 11.98 -6.83
N TYR A 422 19.72 11.72 -6.69
CA TYR A 422 19.11 10.42 -6.98
C TYR A 422 18.22 10.52 -8.21
N ALA A 423 18.31 9.52 -9.08
CA ALA A 423 17.21 9.12 -9.94
C ALA A 423 16.55 7.89 -9.32
N VAL A 424 15.21 7.91 -9.20
CA VAL A 424 14.42 6.93 -8.45
C VAL A 424 13.35 6.38 -9.38
N LEU A 425 13.49 5.13 -9.79
CA LEU A 425 12.46 4.40 -10.54
C LEU A 425 11.67 3.54 -9.57
N LYS A 426 10.35 3.68 -9.60
CA LYS A 426 9.40 2.97 -8.75
C LYS A 426 8.37 2.30 -9.65
N GLY A 427 8.17 1.00 -9.48
CA GLY A 427 7.28 0.18 -10.30
C GLY A 427 6.42 -0.78 -9.49
N ARG A 428 5.48 -1.43 -10.18
CA ARG A 428 4.71 -2.56 -9.65
C ARG A 428 4.38 -3.54 -10.76
N ARG A 429 4.39 -4.83 -10.43
CA ARG A 429 4.04 -5.93 -11.33
C ARG A 429 2.95 -6.81 -10.71
N THR A 430 1.92 -7.11 -11.51
CA THR A 430 0.88 -8.08 -11.19
C THR A 430 0.98 -9.21 -12.22
N TYR A 431 1.63 -10.33 -11.86
CA TYR A 431 1.93 -11.41 -12.81
C TYR A 431 1.61 -12.78 -12.21
N LEU A 432 0.86 -13.60 -12.94
CA LEU A 432 0.42 -14.95 -12.56
C LEU A 432 0.00 -15.11 -11.08
N GLY A 433 -0.83 -14.18 -10.59
CA GLY A 433 -1.35 -14.16 -9.22
C GLY A 433 -0.41 -13.58 -8.15
N GLN A 434 0.82 -13.20 -8.48
CA GLN A 434 1.71 -12.40 -7.63
C GLN A 434 1.44 -10.90 -7.87
N ASP A 435 1.46 -10.09 -6.81
CA ASP A 435 1.33 -8.62 -6.88
C ASP A 435 2.39 -7.97 -5.98
N ILE A 436 3.47 -7.47 -6.59
CA ILE A 436 4.66 -6.96 -5.88
C ILE A 436 5.12 -5.60 -6.42
N PRO A 437 5.49 -4.64 -5.54
CA PRO A 437 6.23 -3.45 -5.94
C PRO A 437 7.74 -3.73 -6.01
N LYS A 438 8.46 -2.86 -6.73
CA LYS A 438 9.92 -2.75 -6.68
C LYS A 438 10.27 -1.27 -6.83
N SER A 439 11.35 -0.83 -6.21
CA SER A 439 12.02 0.43 -6.54
C SER A 439 13.52 0.20 -6.76
N THR A 440 14.16 1.10 -7.50
CA THR A 440 15.61 1.17 -7.66
C THR A 440 16.07 2.62 -7.61
N VAL A 441 17.29 2.86 -7.11
CA VAL A 441 17.86 4.20 -6.91
C VAL A 441 19.24 4.24 -7.56
N LEU A 442 19.43 5.19 -8.48
CA LEU A 442 20.70 5.49 -9.11
C LEU A 442 21.26 6.79 -8.53
N GLU A 443 22.43 6.72 -7.89
CA GLU A 443 23.18 7.90 -7.47
C GLU A 443 23.91 8.54 -8.67
N PHE A 444 23.85 9.85 -8.79
CA PHE A 444 24.67 10.62 -9.72
C PHE A 444 25.14 11.94 -9.09
N GLN A 445 26.14 12.59 -9.68
CA GLN A 445 26.82 13.74 -9.06
C GLN A 445 26.60 15.01 -9.87
N VAL A 446 26.27 16.12 -9.20
CA VAL A 446 26.04 17.43 -9.80
C VAL A 446 26.97 18.47 -9.17
N GLY A 447 27.63 19.29 -10.01
CA GLY A 447 28.49 20.42 -9.61
C GLY A 447 29.73 20.07 -8.76
N SER A 448 29.95 18.80 -8.43
CA SER A 448 31.05 18.29 -7.61
C SER A 448 31.17 16.79 -7.83
N ALA A 449 32.37 16.24 -7.98
CA ALA A 449 32.61 14.80 -8.07
C ALA A 449 32.53 14.08 -6.70
N THR A 450 32.56 14.82 -5.60
CA THR A 450 32.60 14.28 -4.22
C THR A 450 31.21 13.84 -3.77
N PRO A 451 30.98 12.54 -3.46
CA PRO A 451 29.70 12.08 -2.94
C PRO A 451 29.33 12.68 -1.59
N THR A 452 28.03 12.81 -1.33
CA THR A 452 27.46 13.45 -0.13
C THR A 452 26.38 12.56 0.47
N ALA A 453 26.34 12.40 1.80
CA ALA A 453 25.37 11.56 2.49
C ALA A 453 24.07 12.32 2.86
N PRO A 454 22.90 11.66 2.90
CA PRO A 454 21.62 12.29 3.25
C PRO A 454 21.51 12.66 4.74
N HIS A 455 21.09 13.89 5.04
CA HIS A 455 20.90 14.36 6.42
C HIS A 455 19.48 14.05 6.95
N MET A 456 19.31 12.86 7.53
CA MET A 456 18.02 12.42 8.06
C MET A 456 17.76 12.96 9.47
N THR A 457 16.65 13.67 9.67
CA THR A 457 16.19 14.19 10.98
C THR A 457 15.28 13.22 11.74
N THR A 458 14.85 12.14 11.09
CA THR A 458 14.05 11.05 11.65
C THR A 458 14.72 9.70 11.36
N GLY A 459 14.48 8.71 12.21
CA GLY A 459 15.08 7.38 12.10
C GLY A 459 14.50 6.41 13.13
N LYS A 460 15.28 5.41 13.55
CA LYS A 460 14.88 4.34 14.50
C LYS A 460 13.71 3.46 14.03
N CYS A 461 13.20 3.65 12.81
CA CYS A 461 12.12 2.88 12.22
C CYS A 461 12.34 1.36 12.35
N ASN A 462 13.55 0.90 12.07
CA ASN A 462 13.93 -0.52 12.13
C ASN A 462 13.83 -1.14 13.54
N ASN A 463 13.51 -0.37 14.59
CA ASN A 463 13.09 -0.91 15.89
C ASN A 463 11.70 -1.58 15.82
N CYS A 464 10.80 -1.08 14.97
CA CYS A 464 9.42 -1.55 14.80
C CYS A 464 9.16 -2.19 13.41
N HIS A 465 10.00 -1.85 12.42
CA HIS A 465 9.93 -2.29 11.03
C HIS A 465 10.97 -3.39 10.75
N GLN A 466 10.60 -4.64 11.00
CA GLN A 466 11.44 -5.82 10.75
C GLN A 466 10.59 -6.96 10.18
N GLY A 467 11.22 -7.96 9.54
CA GLY A 467 10.55 -9.19 9.10
C GLY A 467 9.47 -8.94 8.04
N GLY A 468 8.19 -9.07 8.41
CA GLY A 468 7.08 -8.72 7.52
C GLY A 468 6.80 -7.22 7.40
N GLY A 469 7.30 -6.40 8.33
CA GLY A 469 7.07 -4.95 8.39
C GLY A 469 8.24 -4.08 7.93
N SER A 470 9.26 -4.66 7.28
CA SER A 470 10.44 -3.94 6.79
C SER A 470 10.16 -3.14 5.50
N PHE A 471 11.02 -2.19 5.17
CA PHE A 471 10.78 -1.20 4.11
C PHE A 471 11.07 -1.70 2.68
N ASP A 472 11.97 -2.68 2.54
CA ASP A 472 12.18 -3.50 1.33
C ASP A 472 10.92 -4.26 0.89
N ARG A 473 9.96 -4.48 1.80
CA ARG A 473 8.68 -5.17 1.56
C ARG A 473 7.47 -4.22 1.60
N SER A 474 7.58 -3.16 2.40
CA SER A 474 6.59 -2.09 2.50
C SER A 474 6.89 -0.99 1.46
N LEU A 475 6.27 0.20 1.58
CA LEU A 475 6.70 1.46 0.95
C LEU A 475 7.18 1.43 -0.52
N HIS A 476 6.54 0.60 -1.37
CA HIS A 476 6.91 0.38 -2.77
C HIS A 476 8.24 -0.36 -3.03
N GLY A 477 8.71 -1.17 -2.08
CA GLY A 477 9.93 -1.96 -2.22
C GLY A 477 11.17 -1.06 -2.20
N LEU A 478 11.27 -0.21 -1.18
CA LEU A 478 12.30 0.83 -1.05
C LEU A 478 12.66 1.05 0.42
N ASP A 479 13.88 0.68 0.79
CA ASP A 479 14.44 0.89 2.13
C ASP A 479 15.18 2.24 2.28
N GLU A 480 15.70 2.79 1.18
CA GLU A 480 16.33 4.11 1.12
C GLU A 480 15.31 5.26 1.33
N ARG A 481 15.01 5.51 2.61
CA ARG A 481 14.07 6.53 3.11
C ARG A 481 14.31 7.95 2.60
N SER A 482 15.52 8.30 2.19
CA SER A 482 15.82 9.65 1.69
C SER A 482 15.30 9.85 0.26
N ALA A 483 15.17 8.79 -0.54
CA ALA A 483 14.63 8.83 -1.90
C ALA A 483 13.10 9.10 -1.96
N CYS A 484 12.39 9.05 -0.83
CA CYS A 484 10.93 9.22 -0.81
C CYS A 484 10.44 10.64 -1.15
N THR A 485 11.23 11.69 -0.88
CA THR A 485 10.75 13.08 -0.79
C THR A 485 10.01 13.58 -2.03
N THR A 486 10.51 13.33 -3.23
CA THR A 486 9.97 13.94 -4.46
C THR A 486 8.68 13.30 -4.95
N CYS A 487 8.50 11.99 -4.72
CA CYS A 487 7.22 11.31 -4.92
C CYS A 487 6.19 11.63 -3.81
N HIS A 488 6.62 12.33 -2.76
CA HIS A 488 5.83 12.73 -1.60
C HIS A 488 5.91 14.26 -1.38
N ALA A 489 5.71 15.03 -2.44
CA ALA A 489 5.26 16.42 -2.36
C ALA A 489 3.75 16.46 -1.98
N PRO A 490 3.23 17.57 -1.41
CA PRO A 490 1.79 17.76 -1.26
C PRO A 490 1.18 18.09 -2.63
N LEU A 491 0.17 17.34 -3.05
CA LEU A 491 -0.49 17.48 -4.35
C LEU A 491 -1.84 18.16 -4.18
N ASN A 492 -2.27 18.97 -5.13
CA ASN A 492 -3.58 19.66 -5.07
C ASN A 492 -4.79 18.70 -4.91
N PHE A 493 -4.70 17.45 -5.36
CA PHE A 493 -5.70 16.39 -5.11
C PHE A 493 -5.36 15.42 -3.96
N GLU A 494 -4.11 15.39 -3.49
CA GLU A 494 -3.65 14.55 -2.36
C GLU A 494 -2.70 15.37 -1.48
N LEU A 495 -3.26 16.30 -0.70
CA LEU A 495 -2.50 17.14 0.23
C LEU A 495 -1.83 16.28 1.32
N GLU A 496 -2.34 15.09 1.60
CA GLU A 496 -1.68 14.07 2.41
C GLU A 496 -0.44 13.42 1.76
N GLY A 497 -0.02 13.91 0.58
CA GLY A 497 1.27 13.67 -0.08
C GLY A 497 2.48 13.44 0.85
N PRO A 498 2.86 14.40 1.72
CA PRO A 498 4.18 14.40 2.35
C PRO A 498 4.43 13.28 3.35
N VAL A 499 5.66 12.74 3.32
CA VAL A 499 6.11 11.62 4.16
C VAL A 499 5.82 11.86 5.65
N TYR A 500 5.98 13.09 6.15
CA TYR A 500 5.71 13.42 7.55
C TYR A 500 4.21 13.38 7.88
N VAL A 501 3.34 13.89 6.99
CA VAL A 501 1.88 13.81 7.11
C VAL A 501 1.44 12.35 7.12
N ARG A 502 1.87 11.56 6.12
CA ARG A 502 1.54 10.12 6.05
C ARG A 502 2.04 9.35 7.28
N SER A 503 3.26 9.64 7.72
CA SER A 503 3.84 8.98 8.90
C SER A 503 3.03 9.29 10.16
N HIS A 504 2.76 10.56 10.45
CA HIS A 504 1.94 10.96 11.60
C HIS A 504 0.52 10.38 11.53
N PHE A 505 -0.12 10.47 10.36
CA PHE A 505 -1.51 10.04 10.17
C PHE A 505 -1.68 8.53 10.32
N ILE A 506 -0.85 7.72 9.64
CA ILE A 506 -0.95 6.26 9.69
C ILE A 506 -0.62 5.75 11.10
N HIS A 507 0.39 6.31 11.79
CA HIS A 507 0.72 5.87 13.15
C HIS A 507 -0.33 6.34 14.18
N SER A 508 -0.98 7.50 14.00
CA SER A 508 -1.98 8.02 14.95
C SER A 508 -3.37 7.43 14.81
N ARG A 509 -3.81 7.07 13.60
CA ARG A 509 -5.12 6.42 13.36
C ARG A 509 -5.06 4.88 13.39
N SER A 510 -3.88 4.27 13.51
CA SER A 510 -3.74 2.81 13.60
C SER A 510 -3.72 2.33 15.06
N ASN A 511 -4.67 1.46 15.39
CA ASN A 511 -4.74 0.78 16.69
C ASN A 511 -3.63 -0.28 16.89
N ARG A 512 -2.58 -0.26 16.05
CA ARG A 512 -1.48 -1.25 15.95
C ARG A 512 -0.09 -0.61 16.09
N TYR A 513 -0.04 0.61 16.66
CA TYR A 513 1.19 1.30 17.07
C TYR A 513 1.37 1.21 18.59
N ASP A 514 2.29 0.36 19.03
CA ASP A 514 2.41 -0.10 20.42
C ASP A 514 3.12 0.91 21.38
N GLU A 515 3.35 2.14 20.94
CA GLU A 515 4.16 3.17 21.64
C GLU A 515 3.36 4.48 21.82
N PRO A 516 3.61 5.30 22.87
CA PRO A 516 2.83 6.51 23.09
C PRO A 516 3.02 7.55 21.99
N LEU A 517 1.94 7.95 21.31
CA LEU A 517 1.95 8.90 20.18
C LEU A 517 2.64 10.24 20.50
N HIS A 518 2.53 10.72 21.74
CA HIS A 518 3.15 11.97 22.17
C HIS A 518 4.68 11.89 22.35
N LYS A 519 5.28 10.69 22.29
CA LYS A 519 6.71 10.43 22.58
C LYS A 519 7.56 10.59 21.31
N CYS A 520 7.57 11.79 20.73
CA CYS A 520 8.18 12.10 19.43
C CYS A 520 9.59 11.52 19.23
N LYS A 521 10.41 11.49 20.29
CA LYS A 521 11.77 10.91 20.33
C LYS A 521 11.87 9.42 19.95
N ASN A 522 10.77 8.70 19.81
CA ASN A 522 10.74 7.38 19.21
C ASN A 522 11.16 7.39 17.72
N CYS A 523 10.73 8.40 16.96
CA CYS A 523 10.99 8.52 15.52
C CYS A 523 11.91 9.70 15.17
N HIS A 524 11.81 10.80 15.94
CA HIS A 524 12.67 11.96 15.79
C HIS A 524 14.04 11.73 16.43
N LEU A 525 15.10 12.27 15.81
CA LEU A 525 16.48 12.10 16.29
C LEU A 525 16.90 13.22 17.25
N ASP A 526 16.46 14.45 17.00
CA ASP A 526 16.84 15.66 17.74
C ASP A 526 15.64 16.59 18.03
N LYS A 527 15.86 17.61 18.88
CA LYS A 527 14.82 18.60 19.22
C LYS A 527 14.45 19.51 18.03
N PRO A 528 15.38 20.11 17.26
CA PRO A 528 15.06 20.91 16.06
C PRO A 528 14.05 20.24 15.10
N SER A 529 14.15 18.92 14.91
CA SER A 529 13.29 18.15 14.02
C SER A 529 11.78 18.18 14.35
N ILE A 530 11.41 18.56 15.58
CA ILE A 530 10.00 18.76 16.01
C ILE A 530 9.59 20.25 16.12
N GLN A 531 10.48 21.22 15.86
CA GLN A 531 10.19 22.65 16.10
C GLN A 531 9.43 23.35 14.96
N ARG A 532 9.32 22.75 13.76
CA ARG A 532 8.58 23.36 12.65
C ARG A 532 7.09 22.98 12.69
N THR A 533 6.31 23.74 13.45
CA THR A 533 4.85 23.59 13.51
C THR A 533 4.16 24.15 12.26
N SER A 534 3.10 23.46 11.81
CA SER A 534 2.19 23.83 10.71
C SER A 534 0.91 23.01 10.86
N LYS A 535 -0.26 23.43 10.31
CA LYS A 535 -1.52 22.67 10.47
C LYS A 535 -1.31 21.19 10.07
N SER A 536 -0.68 20.97 8.92
CA SER A 536 -0.35 19.65 8.36
C SER A 536 0.54 18.78 9.24
N ALA A 537 1.44 19.37 10.03
CA ALA A 537 2.32 18.61 10.92
C ALA A 537 1.62 18.25 12.25
N CYS A 538 0.68 19.08 12.69
CA CYS A 538 -0.03 18.91 13.96
C CYS A 538 -1.32 18.08 13.83
N LEU A 539 -2.17 18.39 12.85
CA LEU A 539 -3.50 17.76 12.70
C LEU A 539 -3.44 16.35 12.06
N SER A 540 -2.31 16.03 11.41
CA SER A 540 -1.96 14.63 11.10
C SER A 540 -1.78 13.75 12.36
N CYS A 541 -1.81 14.32 13.57
CA CYS A 541 -2.01 13.61 14.84
C CYS A 541 -3.27 14.07 15.60
N HIS A 542 -3.57 15.37 15.63
CA HIS A 542 -4.70 15.94 16.38
C HIS A 542 -5.97 16.04 15.53
N THR A 543 -7.09 15.49 16.00
CA THR A 543 -8.39 15.50 15.29
C THR A 543 -9.19 16.80 15.45
N SER A 544 -8.82 17.67 16.40
CA SER A 544 -9.59 18.88 16.72
C SER A 544 -8.74 20.04 17.25
N TYR A 545 -9.32 21.23 17.24
CA TYR A 545 -8.73 22.45 17.80
C TYR A 545 -9.47 22.88 19.08
N PRO A 546 -8.77 23.51 20.05
CA PRO A 546 -9.42 24.28 21.10
C PRO A 546 -10.15 25.52 20.51
N ALA A 547 -11.14 26.03 21.24
CA ALA A 547 -12.08 27.04 20.71
C ALA A 547 -11.42 28.37 20.29
N ASP A 548 -10.29 28.74 20.90
CA ASP A 548 -9.48 29.91 20.51
C ASP A 548 -8.82 29.73 19.14
N HIS A 549 -8.32 28.52 18.86
CA HIS A 549 -7.74 28.17 17.56
C HIS A 549 -8.83 28.07 16.48
N VAL A 550 -10.02 27.55 16.81
CA VAL A 550 -11.18 27.59 15.88
C VAL A 550 -11.57 29.02 15.53
N ALA A 551 -11.58 29.93 16.52
CA ALA A 551 -11.88 31.35 16.31
C ALA A 551 -10.78 32.09 15.52
N ALA A 552 -9.53 31.63 15.58
CA ALA A 552 -8.39 32.27 14.91
C ALA A 552 -8.07 31.71 13.51
N TYR A 553 -8.34 30.42 13.26
CA TYR A 553 -7.86 29.69 12.07
C TYR A 553 -8.95 28.90 11.33
N GLY A 554 -10.20 28.96 11.79
CA GLY A 554 -11.31 28.13 11.33
C GLY A 554 -11.33 26.74 11.98
N PRO A 555 -12.42 25.97 11.76
CA PRO A 555 -12.47 24.56 12.16
C PRO A 555 -11.48 23.70 11.36
N VAL A 556 -11.29 22.46 11.80
CA VAL A 556 -10.62 21.42 11.01
C VAL A 556 -11.56 21.01 9.88
N THR A 557 -11.18 21.22 8.61
CA THR A 557 -12.01 20.87 7.43
C THR A 557 -11.44 19.72 6.59
N ASN A 558 -10.26 19.20 6.96
CA ASN A 558 -9.65 18.04 6.32
C ASN A 558 -8.87 17.24 7.38
N MET A 559 -9.21 15.95 7.56
CA MET A 559 -8.61 15.11 8.60
C MET A 559 -7.09 14.92 8.51
N TYR A 560 -6.50 14.97 7.32
CA TYR A 560 -5.08 14.70 7.12
C TYR A 560 -4.19 15.91 7.43
N VAL A 561 -4.61 17.10 6.97
CA VAL A 561 -3.77 18.30 6.98
C VAL A 561 -4.38 19.49 7.72
N GLY A 562 -5.69 19.48 7.96
CA GLY A 562 -6.43 20.48 8.73
C GLY A 562 -7.23 21.51 7.92
N GLY A 563 -6.88 21.69 6.66
CA GLY A 563 -7.46 22.67 5.75
C GLY A 563 -6.98 22.46 4.32
N GLY A 564 -6.69 23.53 3.59
CA GLY A 564 -6.11 23.50 2.25
C GLY A 564 -4.60 23.78 2.27
N ASP A 565 -4.10 24.43 1.22
CA ASP A 565 -2.68 24.78 1.01
C ASP A 565 -2.07 25.60 2.15
N GLU A 566 -2.87 26.37 2.88
CA GLU A 566 -2.39 27.13 4.04
C GLU A 566 -1.89 26.21 5.16
N SER A 567 -2.27 24.93 5.13
CA SER A 567 -1.85 23.91 6.09
C SER A 567 -0.35 23.62 6.09
N PHE A 568 0.37 23.99 5.03
CA PHE A 568 1.83 23.80 4.92
C PHE A 568 2.62 24.99 5.47
N GLN A 569 1.97 26.14 5.65
CA GLN A 569 2.58 27.36 6.22
C GLN A 569 3.01 27.13 7.68
N GLN A 570 4.07 27.81 8.10
CA GLN A 570 4.63 27.64 9.43
C GLN A 570 3.84 28.47 10.47
N CYS A 571 3.36 27.80 11.52
CA CYS A 571 2.73 28.47 12.65
C CYS A 571 3.76 29.28 13.45
N SER A 572 3.30 30.27 14.23
CA SER A 572 4.20 31.12 15.01
C SER A 572 5.01 30.30 16.03
N THR A 573 6.34 30.31 15.87
CA THR A 573 7.27 29.65 16.80
C THR A 573 7.31 30.32 18.17
N ALA A 574 6.74 31.52 18.33
CA ALA A 574 6.55 32.15 19.64
C ALA A 574 5.45 31.47 20.47
N CYS A 575 4.45 30.85 19.82
CA CYS A 575 3.32 30.21 20.51
C CYS A 575 3.58 28.73 20.80
N HIS A 576 4.23 28.01 19.87
CA HIS A 576 4.42 26.56 19.96
C HIS A 576 5.90 26.18 20.15
N THR A 577 6.44 26.46 21.34
CA THR A 577 7.86 26.25 21.69
C THR A 577 8.16 24.87 22.30
N ASN A 578 7.14 24.09 22.65
CA ASN A 578 7.29 22.79 23.29
C ASN A 578 6.12 21.85 22.98
N HIS A 579 6.40 20.55 22.86
CA HIS A 579 5.38 19.50 22.81
C HIS A 579 5.51 18.64 24.09
N PRO A 580 4.54 18.68 25.01
CA PRO A 580 4.54 17.85 26.22
C PRO A 580 4.74 16.36 25.89
N GLY A 581 5.50 15.64 26.71
CA GLY A 581 5.76 14.21 26.53
C GLY A 581 6.74 13.83 25.39
N SER A 582 7.15 14.77 24.53
CA SER A 582 7.98 14.50 23.34
C SER A 582 9.34 13.84 23.61
N GLY A 583 9.92 14.05 24.80
CA GLY A 583 11.23 13.54 25.21
C GLY A 583 12.41 14.48 24.89
N PHE A 584 12.14 15.74 24.53
CA PHE A 584 13.10 16.75 24.10
C PHE A 584 12.98 18.09 24.86
#